data_AF-A0A7K6UKE2-F1
#
_entry.id   AF-A0A7K6UKE2-F1
#
_cell.length_a   1.000
_cell.length_b   1.000
_cell.length_c   1.000
_cell.angle_alpha   90.00
_cell.angle_beta   90.00
_cell.angle_gamma   90.00
#
_symmetry.space_group_name_H-M   'P 1'
#
loop_
_entity.id
_entity.type
_entity.pdbx_description
1 polymer ?
#
loop_
_entity_poly.entity_id
_entity_poly.type
_entity_poly.pdbx_seq_one_letter_code
_entity_poly.pdbx_strand_id
1 'polypeptide(L)'
;LQCRPAGCPFGQSCGLLDGRRGCVDQPGRCSLAPSSRFISFDGATGATTATGVYLVATVCDHRSPNWFRLLGDVGDSRDRPAVELLHLFISKAFVTIKRDKKVWVNGVPAALPVDISGSVTIAETRGTIWVTQDPQLVIGLSPGGEVTVTVTKDLSQKLCGLCGDYDGHAANDLRGPDGKLLGDAVALAKAWRAPDFTH
;
A
#
# COMPACT_ATOMS: atom_id res chain seq x y z
N LEU A 1 20.93 21.77 35.09
CA LEU A 1 20.41 21.33 33.77
C LEU A 1 20.44 19.81 33.74
N GLN A 2 19.31 19.17 33.45
CA GLN A 2 19.20 17.71 33.45
C GLN A 2 18.83 17.27 32.03
N CYS A 3 19.77 16.65 31.33
CA CYS A 3 19.53 16.11 29.98
C CYS A 3 18.61 14.89 30.09
N ARG A 4 17.55 14.87 29.29
CA ARG A 4 16.69 13.71 29.10
C ARG A 4 16.97 13.08 27.73
N PRO A 5 16.91 11.75 27.61
CA PRO A 5 16.95 11.10 26.31
C PRO A 5 15.83 11.66 25.42
N ALA A 6 16.20 12.23 24.27
CA ALA A 6 15.25 12.69 23.27
C ALA A 6 15.20 11.65 22.14
N GLY A 7 14.05 11.01 21.97
CA GLY A 7 13.75 10.17 20.81
C GLY A 7 13.05 10.99 19.74
N CYS A 8 13.05 10.48 18.50
CA CYS A 8 12.23 11.06 17.45
C CYS A 8 10.77 10.62 17.59
N PRO A 9 9.81 11.51 17.26
CA PRO A 9 8.40 11.15 17.12
C PRO A 9 8.18 9.98 16.17
N PHE A 10 6.98 9.38 16.22
CA PHE A 10 6.59 8.33 15.28
C PHE A 10 6.80 8.77 13.81
N GLY A 11 7.21 7.81 12.99
CA GLY A 11 7.53 8.05 11.58
C GLY A 11 8.73 8.97 11.38
N GLN A 12 9.61 9.14 12.36
CA GLN A 12 10.88 9.87 12.21
C GLN A 12 12.07 9.05 12.73
N SER A 13 13.23 9.26 12.13
CA SER A 13 14.50 8.70 12.60
C SER A 13 15.53 9.82 12.79
N CYS A 14 16.53 9.56 13.63
CA CYS A 14 17.62 10.51 13.83
C CYS A 14 18.50 10.57 12.57
N GLY A 15 18.47 11.71 11.90
CA GLY A 15 19.23 12.00 10.70
C GLY A 15 19.91 13.36 10.77
N LEU A 16 20.51 13.79 9.66
CA LEU A 16 21.10 15.12 9.54
C LEU A 16 20.09 16.07 8.85
N LEU A 17 19.76 17.17 9.50
CA LEU A 17 19.05 18.33 8.97
C LEU A 17 20.02 19.51 9.01
N ASP A 18 20.40 20.05 7.85
CA ASP A 18 21.33 21.18 7.72
C ASP A 18 22.64 21.00 8.51
N GLY A 19 23.19 19.78 8.48
CA GLY A 19 24.44 19.44 9.18
C GLY A 19 24.31 19.22 10.69
N ARG A 20 23.10 19.28 11.26
CA ARG A 20 22.82 19.00 12.67
C ARG A 20 21.97 17.74 12.83
N ARG A 21 22.16 17.00 13.93
CA ARG A 21 21.30 15.86 14.26
C ARG A 21 19.89 16.35 14.57
N GLY A 22 18.92 15.82 13.85
CA GLY A 22 17.50 16.12 14.02
C GLY A 22 16.63 14.93 13.60
N CYS A 23 15.32 15.08 13.72
CA CYS A 23 14.39 14.02 13.37
C CYS A 23 13.89 14.19 11.94
N VAL A 24 14.15 13.19 11.11
CA VAL A 24 13.84 13.17 9.67
C VAL A 24 12.71 12.18 9.43
N ASP A 25 11.69 12.61 8.71
CA ASP A 25 10.54 11.78 8.38
C ASP A 25 10.97 10.49 7.66
N GLN A 26 10.35 9.40 8.06
CA GLN A 26 10.52 8.08 7.49
C GLN A 26 9.25 7.71 6.74
N PRO A 27 9.37 7.11 5.55
CA PRO A 27 8.19 6.64 4.83
C PRO A 27 7.57 5.43 5.54
N GLY A 28 6.24 5.37 5.53
CA GLY A 28 5.48 4.20 5.96
C GLY A 28 5.59 3.10 4.91
N ARG A 29 5.70 1.84 5.33
CA ARG A 29 5.76 0.68 4.43
C ARG A 29 4.76 -0.39 4.85
N CYS A 30 3.95 -0.84 3.89
CA CYS A 30 3.05 -1.97 4.02
C CYS A 30 3.38 -3.00 2.93
N SER A 31 3.11 -4.28 3.19
CA SER A 31 3.18 -5.31 2.16
C SER A 31 2.04 -6.32 2.22
N LEU A 32 1.71 -6.88 1.06
CA LEU A 32 0.91 -8.10 0.91
C LEU A 32 1.79 -9.12 0.19
N ALA A 33 2.37 -10.02 0.97
CA ALA A 33 3.28 -11.06 0.54
C ALA A 33 2.54 -12.28 -0.03
N PRO A 34 3.26 -13.15 -0.78
CA PRO A 34 2.75 -14.45 -1.18
C PRO A 34 2.33 -15.29 0.03
N SER A 35 1.44 -16.26 -0.19
CA SER A 35 0.61 -16.90 0.85
C SER A 35 -0.37 -15.94 1.55
N SER A 36 -0.67 -14.82 0.90
CA SER A 36 -1.63 -13.79 1.35
C SER A 36 -1.37 -13.24 2.75
N ARG A 37 -0.11 -13.11 3.15
CA ARG A 37 0.27 -12.50 4.43
C ARG A 37 0.46 -11.01 4.26
N PHE A 38 -0.11 -10.20 5.14
CA PHE A 38 0.11 -8.77 5.11
C PHE A 38 0.88 -8.29 6.35
N ILE A 39 1.59 -7.17 6.16
CA ILE A 39 2.19 -6.36 7.22
C ILE A 39 1.69 -4.94 7.01
N SER A 40 0.98 -4.38 8.00
CA SER A 40 0.45 -3.02 7.97
C SER A 40 1.58 -1.97 8.04
N PHE A 41 1.23 -0.70 7.87
CA PHE A 41 2.17 0.41 8.00
C PHE A 41 2.83 0.50 9.40
N ASP A 42 2.10 0.09 10.45
CA ASP A 42 2.59 0.13 11.83
C ASP A 42 3.10 -1.23 12.33
N GLY A 43 3.03 -2.27 11.50
CA GLY A 43 3.64 -3.58 11.74
C GLY A 43 2.69 -4.66 12.26
N ALA A 44 1.38 -4.40 12.32
CA ALA A 44 0.39 -5.45 12.52
C ALA A 44 0.46 -6.47 11.38
N THR A 45 0.31 -7.75 11.70
CA THR A 45 0.44 -8.84 10.72
C THR A 45 -0.81 -9.68 10.66
N GLY A 46 -1.05 -10.30 9.50
CA GLY A 46 -2.22 -11.12 9.30
C GLY A 46 -2.21 -11.88 7.98
N ALA A 47 -3.31 -12.57 7.68
CA ALA A 47 -3.48 -13.26 6.41
C ALA A 47 -4.91 -13.17 5.89
N THR A 48 -5.09 -13.09 4.57
CA THR A 48 -6.44 -13.03 3.97
C THR A 48 -7.13 -14.39 3.84
N THR A 49 -6.35 -15.47 3.97
CA THR A 49 -6.72 -16.91 3.99
C THR A 49 -7.57 -17.43 2.83
N ALA A 50 -7.96 -16.59 1.88
CA ALA A 50 -8.78 -16.95 0.73
C ALA A 50 -8.42 -16.10 -0.51
N THR A 51 -8.84 -16.57 -1.68
CA THR A 51 -8.70 -15.86 -2.95
C THR A 51 -9.75 -14.77 -3.12
N GLY A 52 -9.46 -13.80 -3.98
CA GLY A 52 -10.35 -12.71 -4.34
C GLY A 52 -9.67 -11.34 -4.27
N VAL A 53 -10.47 -10.30 -4.48
CA VAL A 53 -9.97 -8.92 -4.52
C VAL A 53 -10.09 -8.27 -3.15
N TYR A 54 -8.98 -7.69 -2.70
CA TYR A 54 -8.86 -7.05 -1.39
C TYR A 54 -8.43 -5.59 -1.52
N LEU A 55 -9.00 -4.72 -0.69
CA LEU A 55 -8.55 -3.35 -0.53
C LEU A 55 -7.26 -3.31 0.29
N VAL A 56 -6.12 -3.17 -0.39
CA VAL A 56 -4.80 -3.15 0.24
C VAL A 56 -4.62 -1.84 1.02
N ALA A 57 -4.77 -0.71 0.33
CA ALA A 57 -4.69 0.62 0.93
C ALA A 57 -5.50 1.64 0.12
N THR A 58 -6.08 2.63 0.79
CA THR A 58 -6.72 3.80 0.18
C THR A 58 -6.54 5.00 1.08
N VAL A 59 -6.60 6.21 0.51
CA VAL A 59 -6.95 7.39 1.32
C VAL A 59 -8.44 7.29 1.66
N CYS A 60 -8.80 7.43 2.94
CA CYS A 60 -10.17 7.23 3.41
C CYS A 60 -11.14 8.31 2.87
N ASP A 61 -10.69 9.56 2.78
CA ASP A 61 -11.47 10.65 2.17
C ASP A 61 -11.31 10.64 0.65
N HIS A 62 -12.35 10.18 -0.05
CA HIS A 62 -12.38 10.12 -1.51
C HIS A 62 -12.32 11.49 -2.20
N ARG A 63 -12.52 12.58 -1.46
CA ARG A 63 -12.41 13.95 -1.98
C ARG A 63 -11.00 14.51 -1.88
N SER A 64 -10.08 13.78 -1.25
CA SER A 64 -8.68 14.19 -1.17
C SER A 64 -8.10 14.41 -2.57
N PRO A 65 -7.39 15.52 -2.82
CA PRO A 65 -6.71 15.74 -4.11
C PRO A 65 -5.64 14.68 -4.39
N ASN A 66 -5.19 14.02 -3.34
CA ASN A 66 -4.19 12.97 -3.38
C ASN A 66 -4.80 11.58 -3.16
N TRP A 67 -6.08 11.42 -3.46
CA TRP A 67 -6.78 10.16 -3.27
C TRP A 67 -6.21 9.07 -4.19
N PHE A 68 -6.01 7.89 -3.61
CA PHE A 68 -5.78 6.65 -4.34
C PHE A 68 -6.58 5.52 -3.69
N ARG A 69 -6.91 4.49 -4.49
CA ARG A 69 -7.46 3.21 -4.02
C ARG A 69 -6.70 2.08 -4.70
N LEU A 70 -6.03 1.24 -3.90
CA LEU A 70 -5.23 0.11 -4.35
C LEU A 70 -5.91 -1.21 -4.00
N LEU A 71 -6.25 -1.99 -5.02
CA LEU A 71 -6.80 -3.33 -4.88
C LEU A 71 -5.76 -4.37 -5.34
N GLY A 72 -5.66 -5.47 -4.59
CA GLY A 72 -4.90 -6.65 -4.96
C GLY A 72 -5.83 -7.83 -5.19
N ASP A 73 -5.79 -8.39 -6.40
CA ASP A 73 -6.50 -9.62 -6.75
C ASP A 73 -5.61 -10.82 -6.44
N VAL A 74 -5.98 -11.54 -5.39
CA VAL A 74 -5.29 -12.72 -4.92
C VAL A 74 -5.87 -13.95 -5.61
N GLY A 75 -5.11 -14.51 -6.54
CA GLY A 75 -5.45 -15.75 -7.23
C GLY A 75 -4.81 -16.98 -6.58
N ASP A 76 -5.30 -18.16 -6.95
CA ASP A 76 -4.63 -19.42 -6.66
C ASP A 76 -3.56 -19.66 -7.72
N SER A 77 -2.29 -19.51 -7.36
CA SER A 77 -1.17 -19.54 -8.29
C SER A 77 -0.11 -20.53 -7.82
N ARG A 78 0.28 -21.47 -8.70
CA ARG A 78 1.56 -22.22 -8.67
C ARG A 78 2.15 -22.35 -7.26
N ASP A 79 1.52 -23.21 -6.45
CA ASP A 79 1.90 -23.64 -5.11
C ASP A 79 1.47 -22.77 -3.91
N ARG A 80 1.09 -21.50 -4.09
CA ARG A 80 0.54 -20.66 -2.99
C ARG A 80 -0.27 -19.45 -3.48
N PRO A 81 -1.30 -18.99 -2.74
CA PRO A 81 -2.01 -17.76 -3.07
C PRO A 81 -1.09 -16.55 -3.21
N ALA A 82 -1.27 -15.74 -4.25
CA ALA A 82 -0.45 -14.56 -4.52
C ALA A 82 -1.24 -13.51 -5.31
N VAL A 83 -0.74 -12.27 -5.35
CA VAL A 83 -1.37 -11.22 -6.14
C VAL A 83 -1.09 -11.43 -7.64
N GLU A 84 -2.14 -11.66 -8.41
CA GLU A 84 -2.08 -11.84 -9.86
C GLU A 84 -2.33 -10.52 -10.61
N LEU A 85 -3.20 -9.67 -10.08
CA LEU A 85 -3.51 -8.35 -10.61
C LEU A 85 -3.48 -7.29 -9.51
N LEU A 86 -2.93 -6.13 -9.84
CA LEU A 86 -3.13 -4.89 -9.10
C LEU A 86 -4.05 -3.98 -9.89
N HIS A 87 -5.00 -3.37 -9.18
CA HIS A 87 -5.82 -2.29 -9.70
C HIS A 87 -5.59 -1.04 -8.86
N LEU A 88 -5.11 0.02 -9.49
CA LEU A 88 -4.85 1.30 -8.85
C LEU A 88 -5.76 2.35 -9.46
N PHE A 89 -6.55 2.99 -8.61
CA PHE A 89 -7.30 4.19 -8.93
C PHE A 89 -6.59 5.39 -8.34
N ILE A 90 -6.41 6.41 -9.16
CA ILE A 90 -5.96 7.75 -8.79
C ILE A 90 -6.87 8.76 -9.49
N SER A 91 -6.90 10.01 -9.05
CA SER A 91 -7.91 11.00 -9.50
C SER A 91 -8.06 11.17 -11.02
N LYS A 92 -7.03 10.85 -11.82
CA LYS A 92 -7.03 11.03 -13.28
C LYS A 92 -6.78 9.75 -14.09
N ALA A 93 -6.56 8.61 -13.43
CA ALA A 93 -6.25 7.38 -14.13
C ALA A 93 -6.65 6.13 -13.36
N PHE A 94 -6.94 5.10 -14.12
CA PHE A 94 -7.10 3.72 -13.67
C PHE A 94 -5.99 2.87 -14.27
N VAL A 95 -5.20 2.23 -13.42
CA VAL A 95 -4.07 1.40 -13.82
C VAL A 95 -4.35 -0.04 -13.42
N THR A 96 -4.21 -0.97 -14.37
CA THR A 96 -4.20 -2.40 -14.08
C THR A 96 -2.83 -2.96 -14.41
N ILE A 97 -2.24 -3.69 -13.47
CA ILE A 97 -0.94 -4.35 -13.64
C ILE A 97 -1.14 -5.83 -13.37
N LYS A 98 -0.79 -6.65 -14.35
CA LYS A 98 -0.78 -8.10 -14.19
C LYS A 98 0.63 -8.56 -13.79
N ARG A 99 0.72 -9.61 -12.99
CA ARG A 99 2.00 -10.20 -12.55
C ARG A 99 2.90 -10.65 -13.71
N ASP A 100 2.33 -10.93 -14.88
CA ASP A 100 3.05 -11.20 -16.14
C ASP A 100 3.57 -9.93 -16.86
N LYS A 101 3.58 -8.79 -16.15
CA LYS A 101 4.09 -7.47 -16.55
C LYS A 101 3.26 -6.73 -17.59
N LYS A 102 2.06 -7.23 -17.92
CA LYS A 102 1.13 -6.49 -18.78
C LYS A 102 0.49 -5.35 -17.99
N VAL A 103 0.48 -4.16 -18.59
CA VAL A 103 -0.05 -2.94 -17.98
C VAL A 103 -1.13 -2.36 -18.87
N TRP A 104 -2.21 -1.89 -18.25
CA TRP A 104 -3.27 -1.12 -18.88
C TRP A 104 -3.43 0.20 -18.15
N VAL A 105 -3.59 1.28 -18.91
CA VAL A 105 -3.94 2.61 -18.40
C VAL A 105 -5.26 3.01 -19.03
N ASN A 106 -6.28 3.26 -18.20
CA ASN A 106 -7.64 3.58 -18.62
C ASN A 106 -8.23 2.54 -19.60
N GLY A 107 -7.92 1.25 -19.37
CA GLY A 107 -8.38 0.13 -20.20
C GLY A 107 -7.57 -0.09 -21.48
N VAL A 108 -6.61 0.78 -21.81
CA VAL A 108 -5.76 0.66 -23.00
C VAL A 108 -4.43 -0.02 -22.63
N PRO A 109 -3.98 -1.06 -23.35
CA PRO A 109 -2.66 -1.63 -23.14
C PRO A 109 -1.56 -0.59 -23.28
N ALA A 110 -0.61 -0.56 -22.35
CA ALA A 110 0.52 0.36 -22.34
C ALA A 110 1.85 -0.40 -22.29
N ALA A 111 2.82 0.07 -23.09
CA ALA A 111 4.19 -0.42 -23.00
C ALA A 111 4.94 0.36 -21.89
N LEU A 112 5.81 -0.33 -21.17
CA LEU A 112 6.65 0.28 -20.13
C LEU A 112 7.95 0.86 -20.73
N PRO A 113 8.47 1.97 -20.19
CA PRO A 113 7.88 2.79 -19.14
C PRO A 113 6.71 3.64 -19.66
N VAL A 114 5.75 3.96 -18.80
CA VAL A 114 4.66 4.90 -19.11
C VAL A 114 4.64 6.03 -18.10
N ASP A 115 4.44 7.24 -18.61
CA ASP A 115 4.18 8.43 -17.82
C ASP A 115 2.71 8.84 -17.99
N ILE A 116 2.02 9.08 -16.88
CA ILE A 116 0.62 9.48 -16.84
C ILE A 116 0.57 10.95 -16.42
N SER A 117 0.43 11.81 -17.42
CA SER A 117 0.23 13.26 -17.26
C SER A 117 1.32 13.96 -16.42
N GLY A 118 2.56 13.47 -16.44
CA GLY A 118 3.70 14.00 -15.68
C GLY A 118 3.60 13.83 -14.17
N SER A 119 2.67 13.00 -13.68
CA SER A 119 2.38 12.84 -12.24
C SER A 119 2.57 11.43 -11.72
N VAL A 120 2.45 10.42 -12.58
CA VAL A 120 2.63 9.01 -12.22
C VAL A 120 3.47 8.32 -13.26
N THR A 121 4.58 7.74 -12.83
CA THR A 121 5.45 6.92 -13.68
C THR A 121 5.25 5.45 -13.35
N ILE A 122 5.16 4.61 -14.38
CA ILE A 122 5.16 3.15 -14.25
C ILE A 122 6.36 2.60 -15.00
N ALA A 123 7.21 1.83 -14.33
CA ALA A 123 8.43 1.29 -14.92
C ALA A 123 8.74 -0.11 -14.37
N GLU A 124 9.45 -0.91 -15.16
CA GLU A 124 10.00 -2.19 -14.69
C GLU A 124 11.43 -1.98 -14.17
N THR A 125 11.74 -2.56 -13.01
CA THR A 125 13.13 -2.66 -12.54
C THR A 125 13.34 -4.03 -11.90
N ARG A 126 14.31 -4.79 -12.43
CA ARG A 126 14.66 -6.15 -11.96
C ARG A 126 13.46 -7.10 -11.88
N GLY A 127 12.53 -7.00 -12.83
CA GLY A 127 11.32 -7.83 -12.90
C GLY A 127 10.12 -7.30 -12.09
N THR A 128 10.32 -6.35 -11.18
CA THR A 128 9.24 -5.72 -10.42
C THR A 128 8.67 -4.55 -11.22
N ILE A 129 7.34 -4.46 -11.31
CA ILE A 129 6.67 -3.27 -11.85
C ILE A 129 6.46 -2.28 -10.70
N TRP A 130 6.97 -1.07 -10.88
CA TRP A 130 6.86 0.04 -9.94
C TRP A 130 5.91 1.10 -10.48
N VAL A 131 4.98 1.56 -9.64
CA VAL A 131 4.19 2.77 -9.86
C VAL A 131 4.68 3.82 -8.87
N THR A 132 5.09 4.97 -9.38
CA THR A 132 5.62 6.07 -8.58
C THR A 132 4.80 7.33 -8.83
N GLN A 133 4.17 7.83 -7.79
CA GLN A 133 3.56 9.15 -7.70
C GLN A 133 4.39 9.96 -6.69
N ASP A 134 5.51 10.51 -7.16
CA ASP A 134 6.48 11.20 -6.32
C ASP A 134 5.92 12.55 -5.79
N PRO A 135 6.16 12.91 -4.52
CA PRO A 135 6.88 12.16 -3.48
C PRO A 135 6.00 11.18 -2.68
N GLN A 136 4.70 11.14 -2.95
CA GLN A 136 3.71 10.65 -2.00
C GLN A 136 3.57 9.12 -1.91
N LEU A 137 3.62 8.42 -3.04
CA LEU A 137 3.22 7.01 -3.14
C LEU A 137 4.13 6.23 -4.08
N VAL A 138 4.62 5.08 -3.61
CA VAL A 138 5.34 4.11 -4.43
C VAL A 138 4.72 2.73 -4.21
N ILE A 139 4.31 2.07 -5.29
CA ILE A 139 3.73 0.73 -5.27
C ILE A 139 4.60 -0.19 -6.12
N GLY A 140 4.92 -1.38 -5.60
CA GLY A 140 5.66 -2.40 -6.33
C GLY A 140 4.88 -3.71 -6.43
N LEU A 141 4.84 -4.33 -7.61
CA LEU A 141 4.40 -5.72 -7.82
C LEU A 141 5.58 -6.58 -8.27
N SER A 142 6.02 -7.49 -7.40
CA SER A 142 7.14 -8.37 -7.68
C SER A 142 6.73 -9.56 -8.57
N PRO A 143 7.67 -10.23 -9.25
CA PRO A 143 7.39 -11.47 -9.97
C PRO A 143 6.80 -12.58 -9.10
N GLY A 144 7.06 -12.53 -7.78
CA GLY A 144 6.50 -13.48 -6.81
C GLY A 144 5.04 -13.20 -6.43
N GLY A 145 4.46 -12.09 -6.89
CA GLY A 145 3.12 -11.63 -6.49
C GLY A 145 3.10 -10.96 -5.11
N GLU A 146 4.23 -10.40 -4.68
CA GLU A 146 4.28 -9.51 -3.52
C GLU A 146 3.92 -8.09 -3.95
N VAL A 147 3.05 -7.45 -3.17
CA VAL A 147 2.73 -6.03 -3.28
C VAL A 147 3.43 -5.28 -2.16
N THR A 148 4.16 -4.23 -2.50
CA THR A 148 4.72 -3.29 -1.51
C THR A 148 4.09 -1.92 -1.73
N VAL A 149 3.77 -1.23 -0.64
CA VAL A 149 3.21 0.12 -0.65
C VAL A 149 4.07 0.98 0.26
N THR A 150 4.62 2.05 -0.29
CA THR A 150 5.40 3.05 0.45
C THR A 150 4.70 4.39 0.35
N VAL A 151 4.51 5.06 1.49
CA VAL A 151 3.82 6.35 1.58
C VAL A 151 4.64 7.36 2.39
N THR A 152 4.48 8.64 2.11
CA THR A 152 5.03 9.71 2.96
C THR A 152 4.24 9.85 4.26
N LYS A 153 4.89 10.44 5.26
CA LYS A 153 4.27 10.74 6.55
C LYS A 153 3.02 11.63 6.46
N ASP A 154 2.88 12.43 5.39
CA ASP A 154 1.69 13.25 5.15
C ASP A 154 0.39 12.44 5.02
N LEU A 155 0.49 11.12 4.77
CA LEU A 155 -0.63 10.20 4.72
C LEU A 155 -0.94 9.51 6.05
N SER A 156 -0.16 9.75 7.11
CA SER A 156 -0.45 9.25 8.46
C SER A 156 -1.86 9.65 8.90
N GLN A 157 -2.59 8.70 9.49
CA GLN A 157 -3.99 8.85 9.96
C GLN A 157 -5.01 9.17 8.85
N LYS A 158 -4.64 9.02 7.58
CA LYS A 158 -5.53 9.26 6.42
C LYS A 158 -5.80 8.01 5.60
N LEU A 159 -5.19 6.88 5.98
CA LEU A 159 -5.25 5.64 5.23
C LEU A 159 -6.23 4.65 5.84
N CYS A 160 -6.78 3.79 4.97
CA CYS A 160 -7.72 2.73 5.29
C CYS A 160 -7.38 1.49 4.45
N GLY A 161 -7.79 0.30 4.91
CA GLY A 161 -7.60 -0.97 4.22
C GLY A 161 -6.80 -1.98 5.04
N LEU A 162 -6.33 -3.06 4.40
CA LEU A 162 -5.49 -4.07 5.07
C LEU A 162 -4.19 -3.50 5.64
N CYS A 163 -3.69 -2.41 5.07
CA CYS A 163 -2.46 -1.77 5.51
C CYS A 163 -2.61 -0.91 6.79
N GLY A 164 -3.80 -0.80 7.38
CA GLY A 164 -4.03 0.02 8.57
C GLY A 164 -4.12 1.52 8.26
N ASP A 165 -4.09 2.34 9.32
CA ASP A 165 -4.28 3.80 9.24
C ASP A 165 -2.98 4.61 9.33
N TYR A 166 -1.85 3.95 9.58
CA TYR A 166 -0.50 4.52 9.66
C TYR A 166 -0.40 5.61 10.74
N ASP A 167 -0.90 5.33 11.94
CA ASP A 167 -0.90 6.23 13.09
C ASP A 167 0.19 5.94 14.12
N GLY A 168 0.91 4.84 13.95
CA GLY A 168 1.98 4.35 14.80
C GLY A 168 1.55 3.35 15.88
N HIS A 169 0.32 2.85 15.84
CA HIS A 169 -0.21 1.92 16.83
C HIS A 169 -0.69 0.61 16.21
N ALA A 170 0.23 -0.32 15.96
CA ALA A 170 -0.08 -1.66 15.42
C ALA A 170 -1.26 -2.40 16.10
N ALA A 171 -1.52 -2.15 17.38
CA ALA A 171 -2.62 -2.77 18.13
C ALA A 171 -4.03 -2.35 17.63
N ASN A 172 -4.14 -1.25 16.87
CA ASN A 172 -5.40 -0.73 16.36
C ASN A 172 -5.58 -0.94 14.84
N ASP A 173 -4.60 -1.51 14.15
CA ASP A 173 -4.62 -1.64 12.68
C ASP A 173 -5.68 -2.62 12.17
N LEU A 174 -6.23 -3.47 13.03
CA LEU A 174 -7.30 -4.42 12.67
C LEU A 174 -8.69 -3.73 12.66
N ARG A 175 -8.78 -2.49 12.19
CA ARG A 175 -10.05 -1.77 12.05
C ARG A 175 -10.73 -2.09 10.72
N GLY A 176 -12.00 -2.47 10.81
CA GLY A 176 -12.85 -2.65 9.64
C GLY A 176 -13.29 -1.32 9.00
N PRO A 177 -14.02 -1.37 7.88
CA PRO A 177 -14.55 -0.19 7.20
C PRO A 177 -15.46 0.70 8.06
N ASP A 178 -16.08 0.15 9.11
CA ASP A 178 -16.92 0.88 10.06
C ASP A 178 -16.11 1.51 11.22
N GLY A 179 -14.77 1.44 11.15
CA GLY A 179 -13.84 1.98 12.15
C GLY A 179 -13.71 1.13 13.42
N LYS A 180 -14.45 0.03 13.55
CA LYS A 180 -14.38 -0.85 14.72
C LYS A 180 -13.20 -1.79 14.64
N LEU A 181 -12.56 -2.00 15.79
CA LEU A 181 -11.52 -3.00 15.94
C LEU A 181 -12.13 -4.40 15.83
N LEU A 182 -11.54 -5.24 14.99
CA LEU A 182 -11.95 -6.62 14.77
C LEU A 182 -11.09 -7.58 15.60
N GLY A 183 -11.64 -8.76 15.88
CA GLY A 183 -11.00 -9.73 16.78
C GLY A 183 -9.74 -10.40 16.22
N ASP A 184 -9.63 -10.48 14.90
CA ASP A 184 -8.49 -11.10 14.23
C ASP A 184 -8.30 -10.61 12.78
N ALA A 185 -7.15 -10.96 12.20
CA ALA A 185 -6.78 -10.60 10.83
C ALA A 185 -7.64 -11.25 9.74
N VAL A 186 -8.28 -12.40 10.01
CA VAL A 186 -9.15 -13.08 9.03
C VAL A 186 -10.47 -12.31 8.91
N ALA A 187 -11.04 -11.87 10.02
CA ALA A 187 -12.18 -10.97 10.08
C ALA A 187 -11.86 -9.64 9.37
N LEU A 188 -10.67 -9.06 9.61
CA LEU A 188 -10.21 -7.88 8.90
C LEU A 188 -10.18 -8.09 7.39
N ALA A 189 -9.54 -9.17 6.94
CA ALA A 189 -9.42 -9.45 5.53
C ALA A 189 -10.77 -9.64 4.85
N LYS A 190 -11.71 -10.31 5.52
CA LYS A 190 -13.09 -10.45 5.03
C LYS A 190 -13.80 -9.10 4.93
N ALA A 191 -13.62 -8.21 5.90
CA ALA A 191 -14.24 -6.90 5.94
C ALA A 191 -13.74 -5.95 4.83
N TRP A 192 -12.47 -6.11 4.41
CA TRP A 192 -11.84 -5.33 3.34
C TRP A 192 -11.82 -6.03 1.98
N ARG A 193 -12.66 -7.04 1.76
CA ARG A 193 -12.93 -7.56 0.41
C ARG A 193 -13.60 -6.48 -0.44
N ALA A 194 -13.25 -6.43 -1.72
CA ALA A 194 -13.83 -5.51 -2.70
C ALA A 194 -14.73 -6.26 -3.69
N PRO A 195 -15.98 -6.61 -3.31
CA PRO A 195 -16.88 -7.36 -4.19
C PRO A 195 -17.37 -6.55 -5.40
N ASP A 196 -17.24 -5.23 -5.36
CA ASP A 196 -17.47 -4.33 -6.49
C ASP A 196 -16.45 -4.54 -7.63
N PHE A 197 -15.35 -5.23 -7.34
CA PHE A 197 -14.36 -5.69 -8.30
C PHE A 197 -14.45 -7.23 -8.43
N THR A 198 -15.43 -7.70 -9.20
CA THR A 198 -15.52 -9.11 -9.61
C THR A 198 -15.25 -9.21 -11.11
N HIS A 199 -14.60 -10.31 -11.51
CA HIS A 199 -14.16 -10.61 -12.88
C HIS A 199 -15.29 -10.55 -13.92
#